data_AF-A0A532D212-F1
#
_entry.id   AF-A0A532D212-F1
#
_cell.length_a   1.000
_cell.length_b   1.000
_cell.length_c   1.000
_cell.angle_alpha   90.00
_cell.angle_beta   90.00
_cell.angle_gamma   90.00
#
_symmetry.space_group_name_H-M   'P 1'
#
loop_
_entity.id
_entity.type
_entity.pdbx_description
1 polymer ?
#
loop_
_entity_poly.entity_id
_entity_poly.type
_entity_poly.pdbx_seq_one_letter_code
_entity_poly.pdbx_strand_id
1 'polypeptide(L)' 'YSIIDKEWPDLRTAYEAWLDPANFDSDGQQRRRLEDIRAEFGA' A
#
# COMPACT_ATOMS: atom_id res chain seq x y z
N TYR A 1 -0.88 16.89 -4.64
CA TYR A 1 -1.81 15.83 -4.19
C TYR A 1 -2.03 15.98 -2.71
N SER A 2 -3.23 15.66 -2.25
CA SER A 2 -3.66 15.73 -0.85
C SER A 2 -4.43 14.45 -0.54
N ILE A 3 -4.38 13.98 0.69
CA ILE A 3 -5.26 12.92 1.20
C ILE A 3 -6.09 13.56 2.31
N ILE A 4 -7.41 13.48 2.24
CA ILE A 4 -8.30 13.94 3.31
C ILE A 4 -8.62 12.80 4.28
N ASP A 5 -9.06 13.19 5.48
CA ASP A 5 -9.51 12.30 6.55
C ASP A 5 -10.50 11.22 6.09
N LYS A 6 -11.40 11.55 5.15
CA LYS A 6 -12.37 10.60 4.59
C LYS A 6 -11.77 9.60 3.59
N GLU A 7 -10.65 9.93 2.94
CA GLU A 7 -9.96 9.06 1.98
C GLU A 7 -8.96 8.13 2.69
N TRP A 8 -8.49 8.53 3.88
CA TRP A 8 -7.48 7.79 4.62
C TRP A 8 -7.88 6.35 4.98
N PRO A 9 -9.10 6.04 5.45
CA PRO A 9 -9.48 4.68 5.83
C PRO A 9 -9.30 3.66 4.69
N ASP A 10 -9.70 4.04 3.46
CA ASP A 10 -9.61 3.17 2.29
C ASP A 10 -8.16 2.99 1.83
N LEU A 11 -7.38 4.08 1.84
CA LEU A 11 -5.95 4.03 1.50
C LEU A 11 -5.13 3.26 2.53
N ARG A 12 -5.47 3.39 3.81
CA ARG A 12 -4.70 2.84 4.92
C ARG A 12 -4.44 1.35 4.76
N THR A 13 -5.45 0.57 4.36
CA THR A 13 -5.30 -0.88 4.18
C THR A 13 -4.30 -1.21 3.07
N ALA A 14 -4.30 -0.46 1.96
CA ALA A 14 -3.33 -0.64 0.89
C ALA A 14 -1.91 -0.27 1.35
N TYR A 15 -1.75 0.80 2.14
CA TYR A 15 -0.46 1.17 2.71
C TYR A 15 0.06 0.15 3.73
N GLU A 16 -0.81 -0.37 4.60
CA GLU A 16 -0.46 -1.42 5.57
C GLU A 16 0.02 -2.69 4.84
N ALA A 17 -0.69 -3.12 3.80
CA ALA A 17 -0.29 -4.27 2.99
C ALA A 17 1.00 -4.05 2.18
N TRP A 18 1.25 -2.83 1.72
CA TRP A 18 2.48 -2.49 1.01
C TRP A 18 3.70 -2.41 1.93
N LEU A 19 3.51 -1.91 3.16
CA LEU A 19 4.56 -1.80 4.19
C LEU A 19 4.81 -3.10 4.95
N ASP A 20 3.99 -4.14 4.74
CA ASP A 20 4.19 -5.43 5.37
C ASP A 20 5.58 -6.00 5.01
N PRO A 21 6.37 -6.51 5.97
CA PRO A 21 7.67 -7.11 5.70
C PRO A 21 7.65 -8.23 4.66
N ALA A 22 6.52 -8.93 4.50
CA ALA A 22 6.34 -9.93 3.45
C ALA A 22 6.30 -9.32 2.04
N ASN A 23 6.07 -8.01 1.90
CA ASN A 23 6.20 -7.30 0.63
C ASN A 23 7.65 -6.92 0.31
N PHE A 24 8.64 -7.19 1.17
CA PHE A 24 10.05 -6.90 0.90
C PHE A 24 10.89 -8.16 0.83
N ASP A 25 11.82 -8.22 -0.12
CA ASP A 25 12.80 -9.29 -0.22
C ASP A 25 14.00 -9.07 0.70
N SER A 26 14.96 -10.00 0.65
CA SER A 26 16.16 -9.97 1.49
C SER A 26 17.09 -8.79 1.19
N ASP A 27 16.97 -8.18 0.02
CA ASP A 27 17.71 -7.00 -0.40
C ASP A 27 16.94 -5.70 -0.11
N GLY A 28 15.75 -5.82 0.52
CA GLY A 28 14.88 -4.69 0.85
C GLY A 28 14.10 -4.15 -0.34
N GLN A 29 14.03 -4.88 -1.45
CA GLN A 29 13.24 -4.48 -2.61
C GLN A 29 11.79 -4.91 -2.44
N GLN A 30 10.88 -4.03 -2.85
CA GLN A 30 9.46 -4.34 -2.83
C GLN A 30 9.12 -5.44 -3.86
N ARG A 31 8.31 -6.42 -3.45
CA ARG A 31 7.80 -7.51 -4.30
C ARG A 31 6.61 -7.06 -5.13
N ARG A 32 5.72 -6.23 -4.57
CA ARG A 32 4.59 -5.58 -5.26
C ARG A 32 4.68 -4.07 -5.11
N ARG A 33 4.25 -3.33 -6.13
CA ARG A 33 4.19 -1.86 -6.08
C ARG A 33 2.94 -1.43 -5.31
N LEU A 34 3.01 -0.25 -4.68
CA LEU A 34 1.86 0.32 -3.98
C LEU A 34 0.64 0.50 -4.90
N GLU A 35 0.85 0.87 -6.17
CA GLU A 35 -0.24 1.06 -7.14
C GLU A 35 -1.00 -0.24 -7.43
N ASP A 36 -0.28 -1.37 -7.56
CA ASP A 36 -0.90 -2.69 -7.77
C ASP A 36 -1.74 -3.10 -6.56
N ILE A 37 -1.22 -2.83 -5.36
CA ILE A 37 -1.91 -3.12 -4.09
C ILE A 37 -3.15 -2.23 -3.94
N ARG A 38 -3.05 -0.93 -4.24
CA ARG A 38 -4.20 -0.01 -4.19
C ARG A 38 -5.32 -0.43 -5.14
N ALA A 39 -4.99 -0.89 -6.35
CA ALA A 39 -5.97 -1.43 -7.28
C ALA A 39 -6.69 -2.69 -6.75
N GLU A 40 -5.99 -3.53 -5.97
CA GLU A 40 -6.56 -4.72 -5.32
C GLU A 40 -7.54 -4.36 -4.18
N PHE A 41 -7.25 -3.28 -3.45
CA PHE A 41 -8.08 -2.78 -2.35
C PHE A 41 -9.16 -1.77 -2.79
N GLY A 42 -9.22 -1.40 -4.07
CA GLY A 42 -10.19 -0.43 -4.59
C GLY A 42 -9.93 1.01 -4.12
N ALA A 43 -8.67 1.35 -3.81
CA ALA A 43 -8.23 2.63 -3.26
C ALA A 43 -7.39 3.47 -4.24
#